data_AF-A0A532EGV9-F1
#
_entry.id   AF-A0A532EGV9-F1
#
_cell.length_a   1.000
_cell.length_b   1.000
_cell.length_c   1.000
_cell.angle_alpha   90.00
_cell.angle_beta   90.00
_cell.angle_gamma   90.00
#
_symmetry.space_group_name_H-M   'P 1'
#
loop_
_entity.id
_entity.type
_entity.pdbx_description
1 polymer ?
#
loop_
_entity_poly.entity_id
_entity_poly.type
_entity_poly.pdbx_seq_one_letter_code
_entity_poly.pdbx_strand_id
1 'polypeptide(L)'
;MSASVMSLELPQSLARSGVMPLYAVVGEEDYLRDQSVAALRAAALGPAADTGFNYDIFHGDDCSVEDVLACAAEIPVFAERRVVVYKSVEKLPAREGEKLLSYFSAPNDTTTLIVVGVKLDGRMKWT
;
A
#
# COMPACT_ATOMS: atom_id res chain seq x y z
N MET A 1 3.07 -12.95 9.25
CA MET A 1 1.68 -13.39 9.46
C MET A 1 0.78 -12.40 8.75
N SER A 2 -0.05 -12.85 7.82
CA SER A 2 -1.08 -12.03 7.19
C SER A 2 -2.26 -11.89 8.14
N ALA A 3 -2.74 -10.66 8.36
CA ALA A 3 -3.95 -10.38 9.14
C ALA A 3 -4.95 -9.66 8.24
N SER A 4 -6.17 -10.22 8.14
CA SER A 4 -7.28 -9.60 7.42
C SER A 4 -8.19 -8.90 8.43
N VAL A 5 -8.58 -7.67 8.12
CA VAL A 5 -9.50 -6.86 8.94
C VAL A 5 -10.55 -6.22 8.04
N MET A 6 -11.77 -6.05 8.56
CA MET A 6 -12.80 -5.33 7.83
C MET A 6 -12.49 -3.83 7.83
N SER A 7 -12.94 -3.11 6.80
CA SER A 7 -12.72 -1.65 6.67
C SER A 7 -13.17 -0.87 7.91
N LEU A 8 -14.25 -1.29 8.56
CA LEU A 8 -14.79 -0.63 9.77
C LEU A 8 -13.90 -0.83 11.01
N GLU A 9 -13.14 -1.92 11.04
CA GLU A 9 -12.26 -2.28 12.17
C GLU A 9 -10.82 -1.76 11.99
N LEU A 10 -10.51 -1.24 10.81
CA LEU A 10 -9.18 -0.75 10.45
C LEU A 10 -8.60 0.24 11.48
N PRO A 11 -9.34 1.27 11.97
CA PRO A 11 -8.80 2.19 12.98
C PRO A 11 -8.39 1.50 14.28
N GLN A 12 -9.17 0.51 14.74
CA GLN A 12 -8.87 -0.24 15.95
C GLN A 12 -7.65 -1.14 15.75
N SER A 13 -7.52 -1.76 14.57
CA SER A 13 -6.36 -2.58 14.22
C SER A 13 -5.07 -1.76 14.20
N LEU A 14 -5.12 -0.55 13.61
CA LEU A 14 -3.98 0.38 13.56
C LEU A 14 -3.57 0.84 14.96
N ALA A 15 -4.55 1.16 15.82
CA ALA A 15 -4.27 1.56 17.21
C ALA A 15 -3.61 0.44 18.02
N ARG A 16 -3.98 -0.83 17.77
CA ARG A 16 -3.43 -1.99 18.49
C ARG A 16 -2.06 -2.42 17.98
N SER A 17 -1.87 -2.40 16.67
CA SER A 17 -0.76 -3.10 16.00
C SER A 17 0.27 -2.15 15.39
N GLY A 18 -0.03 -0.85 15.35
CA GLY A 18 0.75 0.13 14.62
C GLY A 18 0.55 0.05 13.11
N VAL A 19 1.30 0.90 12.39
CA VAL A 19 1.32 0.92 10.93
C VAL A 19 2.35 -0.07 10.41
N MET A 20 1.93 -0.93 9.50
CA MET A 20 2.74 -1.96 8.86
C MET A 20 3.36 -1.43 7.55
N PRO A 21 4.44 -2.05 7.06
CA PRO A 21 5.06 -1.66 5.81
C PRO A 21 4.27 -2.08 4.56
N LEU A 22 3.34 -3.03 4.68
CA LEU A 22 2.55 -3.57 3.58
C LEU A 22 1.07 -3.64 3.95
N TYR A 23 0.21 -3.19 3.04
CA TYR A 23 -1.23 -3.38 3.10
C TYR A 23 -1.79 -3.76 1.73
N ALA A 24 -2.80 -4.63 1.73
CA ALA A 24 -3.64 -4.89 0.58
C ALA A 24 -5.07 -4.44 0.88
N VAL A 25 -5.58 -3.49 0.10
CA VAL A 25 -6.95 -2.97 0.18
C VAL A 25 -7.73 -3.51 -1.01
N VAL A 26 -8.65 -4.44 -0.73
CA VAL A 26 -9.32 -5.24 -1.76
C VAL A 26 -10.82 -5.22 -1.53
N GLY A 27 -11.59 -4.97 -2.59
CA GLY A 27 -13.05 -5.00 -2.53
C GLY A 27 -13.69 -4.36 -3.75
N GLU A 28 -14.99 -4.64 -3.95
CA GLU A 28 -15.76 -4.12 -5.08
C GLU A 28 -16.17 -2.65 -4.89
N GLU A 29 -16.25 -2.18 -3.64
CA GLU A 29 -16.75 -0.86 -3.29
C GLU A 29 -15.63 0.20 -3.30
N ASP A 30 -15.59 1.03 -4.33
CA ASP A 30 -14.60 2.12 -4.51
C ASP A 30 -14.51 3.04 -3.29
N TYR A 31 -15.67 3.46 -2.76
CA TYR A 31 -15.75 4.35 -1.62
C TYR A 31 -15.06 3.76 -0.38
N LEU A 32 -15.26 2.46 -0.12
CA LEU A 32 -14.64 1.79 1.03
C LEU A 32 -13.12 1.61 0.85
N ARG A 33 -12.67 1.35 -0.39
CA ARG A 33 -11.25 1.29 -0.71
C ARG A 33 -10.57 2.63 -0.49
N ASP A 34 -11.14 3.71 -1.01
CA ASP A 34 -10.58 5.05 -0.83
C ASP A 34 -10.61 5.49 0.64
N GLN A 35 -11.67 5.17 1.40
CA GLN A 35 -11.72 5.43 2.83
C GLN A 35 -10.62 4.67 3.60
N SER A 36 -10.40 3.41 3.25
CA SER A 36 -9.32 2.59 3.86
C SER A 36 -7.94 3.15 3.57
N VAL A 37 -7.67 3.54 2.31
CA VAL A 37 -6.41 4.18 1.91
C VAL A 37 -6.20 5.50 2.65
N ALA A 38 -7.24 6.32 2.78
CA ALA A 38 -7.17 7.59 3.51
C ALA A 38 -6.85 7.36 4.99
N ALA A 39 -7.47 6.37 5.64
CA ALA A 39 -7.19 6.01 7.02
C ALA A 39 -5.75 5.51 7.22
N LEU A 40 -5.25 4.67 6.30
CA LEU A 40 -3.87 4.20 6.31
C LEU A 40 -2.86 5.34 6.11
N ARG A 41 -3.13 6.24 5.16
CA ARG A 41 -2.30 7.43 4.91
C ARG A 41 -2.23 8.31 6.17
N ALA A 42 -3.37 8.59 6.78
CA ALA A 42 -3.44 9.43 7.97
C ALA A 42 -2.68 8.80 9.14
N ALA A 43 -2.82 7.49 9.35
CA ALA A 43 -2.10 6.79 10.40
C ALA A 43 -0.58 6.72 10.14
N ALA A 44 -0.16 6.52 8.89
CA ALA A 44 1.25 6.38 8.51
C ALA A 44 2.02 7.71 8.54
N LEU A 45 1.40 8.80 8.09
CA LEU A 45 2.08 10.09 7.95
C LEU A 45 1.82 11.05 9.11
N GLY A 46 0.72 10.86 9.87
CA GLY A 46 0.34 11.77 10.94
C GLY A 46 0.29 13.23 10.44
N PRO A 47 0.91 14.19 11.16
CA PRO A 47 0.97 15.60 10.74
C PRO A 47 1.66 15.83 9.39
N ALA A 48 2.56 14.93 8.95
CA ALA A 48 3.26 15.08 7.68
C ALA A 48 2.33 14.85 6.47
N ALA A 49 1.12 14.33 6.68
CA ALA A 49 0.14 14.08 5.62
C ALA A 49 -0.24 15.35 4.86
N ASP A 50 -0.23 16.52 5.52
CA ASP A 50 -0.61 17.81 4.94
C ASP A 50 0.45 18.38 3.98
N THR A 51 1.70 17.90 4.08
CA THR A 51 2.81 18.37 3.23
C THR A 51 2.82 17.72 1.85
N GLY A 52 2.27 16.52 1.71
CA GLY A 52 2.25 15.76 0.46
C GLY A 52 3.60 15.16 0.02
N PHE A 53 4.74 15.50 0.63
CA PHE A 53 6.06 15.06 0.19
C PHE A 53 6.29 13.55 0.26
N ASN A 54 5.59 12.89 1.16
CA ASN A 54 5.77 11.48 1.48
C ASN A 54 4.59 10.63 0.97
N TYR A 55 3.90 11.09 -0.07
CA TYR A 55 2.69 10.44 -0.57
C TYR A 55 2.65 10.41 -2.10
N ASP A 56 2.73 9.21 -2.66
CA ASP A 56 2.67 8.99 -4.10
C ASP A 56 1.62 7.94 -4.46
N ILE A 57 0.95 8.15 -5.60
CA ILE A 57 -0.06 7.23 -6.14
C ILE A 57 0.36 6.81 -7.54
N PHE A 58 0.35 5.50 -7.76
CA PHE A 58 0.64 4.83 -9.00
C PHE A 58 -0.56 4.02 -9.45
N HIS A 59 -0.67 3.75 -10.76
CA HIS A 59 -1.75 2.97 -11.35
C HIS A 59 -1.16 1.82 -12.17
N GLY A 60 -1.70 0.61 -12.00
CA GLY A 60 -1.17 -0.62 -12.61
C GLY A 60 -1.13 -0.62 -14.14
N ASP A 61 -1.89 0.25 -14.79
CA ASP A 61 -1.93 0.47 -16.23
C ASP A 61 -1.03 1.61 -16.75
N ASP A 62 -0.50 2.46 -15.86
CA ASP A 62 0.21 3.69 -16.24
C ASP A 62 1.68 3.73 -15.83
N CYS A 63 2.16 2.76 -15.05
CA CYS A 63 3.56 2.72 -14.57
C CYS A 63 4.10 1.30 -14.43
N SER A 64 5.42 1.17 -14.43
CA SER A 64 6.08 -0.11 -14.16
C SER A 64 6.13 -0.40 -12.66
N VAL A 65 6.22 -1.68 -12.29
CA VAL A 65 6.44 -2.05 -10.88
C VAL A 65 7.78 -1.49 -10.38
N GLU A 66 8.79 -1.42 -11.23
CA GLU A 66 10.07 -0.81 -10.90
C GLU A 66 9.94 0.64 -10.44
N ASP A 67 9.11 1.45 -11.08
CA ASP A 67 8.90 2.85 -10.68
C ASP A 67 8.30 2.92 -9.27
N VAL A 68 7.32 2.05 -8.98
CA VAL A 68 6.69 1.94 -7.67
C VAL A 68 7.69 1.52 -6.60
N LEU A 69 8.53 0.52 -6.91
CA LEU A 69 9.53 0.01 -5.98
C LEU A 69 10.68 0.99 -5.75
N ALA A 70 11.09 1.71 -6.79
CA ALA A 70 12.07 2.79 -6.68
C ALA A 70 11.55 3.88 -5.75
N CYS A 71 10.30 4.31 -5.96
CA CYS A 71 9.62 5.26 -5.08
C CYS A 71 9.55 4.72 -3.64
N ALA A 72 9.18 3.45 -3.44
CA ALA A 72 9.11 2.82 -2.13
C ALA A 72 10.47 2.69 -1.41
N ALA A 73 11.58 2.75 -2.14
CA ALA A 73 12.94 2.74 -1.60
C ALA A 73 13.44 4.13 -1.16
N GLU A 74 12.72 5.20 -1.51
CA GLU A 74 13.10 6.57 -1.13
C GLU A 74 12.95 6.81 0.38
N ILE A 75 13.86 7.60 0.93
CA ILE A 75 13.86 7.98 2.34
C ILE A 75 12.78 9.03 2.59
N PRO A 76 11.93 8.88 3.62
CA PRO A 76 10.94 9.89 3.98
C PRO A 76 11.57 11.25 4.32
N VAL A 77 10.91 12.33 3.91
CA VAL A 77 11.37 13.70 4.10
C VAL A 77 10.56 14.34 5.23
N PHE A 78 11.23 14.67 6.34
CA PHE A 78 10.62 15.26 7.55
C PHE A 78 9.41 14.45 8.10
N ALA A 79 9.43 13.14 7.92
CA ALA A 79 8.39 12.22 8.38
C ALA A 79 9.02 10.89 8.82
N GLU A 80 8.28 10.12 9.62
CA GLU A 80 8.71 8.76 10.02
C GLU A 80 8.55 7.74 8.89
N ARG A 81 7.56 7.95 8.01
CA ARG A 81 7.20 7.03 6.94
C ARG A 81 6.90 7.74 5.64
N ARG A 82 7.06 6.99 4.55
CA ARG A 82 6.55 7.29 3.21
C ARG A 82 5.35 6.39 2.92
N VAL A 83 4.35 6.92 2.21
CA VAL A 83 3.20 6.14 1.74
C VAL A 83 3.25 6.08 0.23
N VAL A 84 3.25 4.87 -0.31
CA VAL A 84 3.15 4.60 -1.74
C VAL A 84 1.87 3.81 -1.97
N VAL A 85 0.96 4.34 -2.78
CA VAL A 85 -0.30 3.68 -3.12
C VAL A 85 -0.20 3.15 -4.55
N TYR A 86 -0.41 1.85 -4.73
CA TYR A 86 -0.47 1.26 -6.06
C TYR A 86 -1.89 0.79 -6.37
N LYS A 87 -2.61 1.54 -7.20
CA LYS A 87 -4.01 1.30 -7.54
C LYS A 87 -4.19 0.41 -8.76
N SER A 88 -5.35 -0.23 -8.84
CA SER A 88 -5.77 -1.08 -9.96
C SER A 88 -4.81 -2.23 -10.23
N VAL A 89 -4.28 -2.86 -9.17
CA VAL A 89 -3.26 -3.92 -9.30
C VAL A 89 -3.76 -5.15 -10.05
N GLU A 90 -5.07 -5.34 -10.19
CA GLU A 90 -5.65 -6.39 -11.06
C GLU A 90 -5.35 -6.20 -12.55
N LYS A 91 -4.94 -4.99 -12.97
CA LYS A 91 -4.55 -4.68 -14.35
C LYS A 91 -3.08 -5.03 -14.63
N LEU A 92 -2.30 -5.39 -13.61
CA LEU A 92 -0.90 -5.73 -13.78
C LEU A 92 -0.72 -6.99 -14.63
N PRO A 93 0.22 -6.98 -15.58
CA PRO A 93 0.66 -8.21 -16.23
C PRO A 93 1.24 -9.18 -15.19
N ALA A 94 0.96 -10.48 -15.31
CA ALA A 94 1.43 -11.49 -14.35
C ALA A 94 2.95 -11.47 -14.11
N ARG A 95 3.75 -11.16 -15.16
CA ARG A 95 5.21 -11.01 -15.08
C ARG A 95 5.67 -9.87 -14.17
N GLU A 96 4.87 -8.82 -14.05
CA GLU A 96 5.15 -7.66 -13.18
C GLU A 96 4.85 -8.01 -11.72
N GLY A 97 3.88 -8.90 -11.50
CA GLY A 97 3.53 -9.39 -10.17
C GLY A 97 4.71 -10.07 -9.44
N GLU A 98 5.57 -10.79 -10.15
CA GLU A 98 6.73 -11.47 -9.52
C GLU A 98 7.72 -10.49 -8.87
N LYS A 99 7.85 -9.27 -9.40
CA LYS A 99 8.71 -8.22 -8.84
C LYS A 99 8.15 -7.71 -7.51
N LEU A 100 6.84 -7.56 -7.39
CA LEU A 100 6.17 -7.21 -6.14
C LEU A 100 6.38 -8.27 -5.06
N LEU A 101 6.30 -9.56 -5.42
CA LEU A 101 6.53 -10.66 -4.48
C LEU A 101 7.93 -10.63 -3.85
N SER A 102 8.93 -10.23 -4.64
CA SER A 102 10.31 -10.07 -4.14
C SER A 102 10.40 -8.96 -3.09
N TYR A 103 9.73 -7.82 -3.32
CA TYR A 103 9.66 -6.74 -2.35
C TYR A 103 8.90 -7.14 -1.07
N PHE A 104 7.81 -7.90 -1.18
CA PHE A 104 7.01 -8.31 -0.03
C PHE A 104 7.77 -9.20 0.96
N SER A 105 8.80 -9.91 0.50
CA SER A 105 9.62 -10.77 1.34
C SER A 105 10.55 -9.97 2.28
N ALA A 106 10.89 -8.74 1.91
CA ALA A 106 11.74 -7.84 2.68
C ALA A 106 11.38 -6.37 2.38
N PRO A 107 10.21 -5.90 2.86
CA PRO A 107 9.74 -4.56 2.55
C PRO A 107 10.58 -3.49 3.27
N ASN A 108 10.56 -2.26 2.75
CA ASN A 108 11.20 -1.15 3.43
C ASN A 108 10.39 -0.73 4.66
N ASP A 109 10.98 -0.83 5.86
CA ASP A 109 10.32 -0.49 7.12
C ASP A 109 9.94 0.99 7.23
N THR A 110 10.63 1.89 6.50
CA THR A 110 10.28 3.32 6.44
C THR A 110 9.22 3.66 5.40
N THR A 111 8.69 2.65 4.70
CA THR A 111 7.65 2.83 3.70
C THR A 111 6.43 1.99 4.04
N THR A 112 5.25 2.54 3.79
CA THR A 112 3.98 1.83 3.78
C THR A 112 3.49 1.75 2.34
N LEU A 113 3.68 0.58 1.73
CA LEU A 113 3.16 0.27 0.40
C LEU A 113 1.74 -0.29 0.53
N ILE A 114 0.80 0.37 -0.13
CA ILE A 114 -0.63 0.02 -0.13
C ILE A 114 -1.01 -0.42 -1.54
N VAL A 115 -1.20 -1.72 -1.75
CA VAL A 115 -1.76 -2.23 -3.01
C VAL A 115 -3.27 -2.18 -2.95
N VAL A 116 -3.91 -1.64 -3.99
CA VAL A 116 -5.35 -1.43 -4.04
C VAL A 116 -5.89 -2.07 -5.31
N GLY A 117 -6.89 -2.94 -5.17
CA GLY A 117 -7.50 -3.62 -6.30
C GLY A 117 -8.92 -4.10 -6.02
N VAL A 118 -9.65 -4.49 -7.07
CA VAL A 118 -10.98 -5.10 -6.89
C VAL A 118 -10.82 -6.53 -6.37
N LYS A 119 -9.77 -7.18 -6.87
CA LYS A 119 -9.34 -8.53 -6.51
C LYS A 119 -7.82 -8.57 -6.52
N LEU A 120 -7.24 -9.49 -5.76
CA LEU A 120 -5.85 -9.85 -5.91
C LEU A 120 -5.74 -10.99 -6.95
N ASP A 121 -4.68 -10.99 -7.75
CA ASP A 121 -4.42 -12.14 -8.61
C ASP A 121 -4.09 -13.35 -7.73
N GLY A 122 -4.94 -14.37 -7.77
CA GLY A 122 -4.77 -15.61 -7.01
C GLY A 122 -3.58 -16.45 -7.45
N ARG A 123 -2.94 -16.11 -8.58
CA ARG A 123 -1.67 -16.71 -9.02
C ARG A 123 -0.48 -16.17 -8.22
N MET A 124 -0.60 -14.97 -7.66
CA MET A 124 0.44 -14.36 -6.83
C MET A 124 0.34 -14.90 -5.40
N LYS A 125 1.47 -15.31 -4.83
CA LYS A 125 1.52 -15.81 -3.43
C LYS A 125 1.58 -14.61 -2.48
N TRP A 126 0.41 -14.12 -2.07
CA TRP A 126 0.26 -13.00 -1.12
C TRP A 126 0.51 -13.38 0.35
N THR A 127 1.18 -14.51 0.60
CA THR A 127 1.40 -15.14 1.91
C THR A 127 2.83 -14.94 2.40
#